data_AF-A0A8C8ZI24-F1
#
_entry.id   AF-A0A8C8ZI24-F1
#
_cell.length_a   1.000
_cell.length_b   1.000
_cell.length_c   1.000
_cell.angle_alpha   90.00
_cell.angle_beta   90.00
_cell.angle_gamma   90.00
#
_symmetry.space_group_name_H-M   'P 1'
#
loop_
_entity.id
_entity.type
_entity.pdbx_description
1 polymer ?
#
loop_
_entity_poly.entity_id
_entity_poly.type
_entity_poly.pdbx_seq_one_letter_code
_entity_poly.pdbx_strand_id
1 'polypeptide(L)'
;MPTVEELYRNYGILADATEQVGQIRRQAIKELPQFATGENLPRVADILTQLLQTDDSAEFNLVNNALLSIFKMDAKGTLGGLFSQILQGEDIVRERAIKFLSTKLKTLPDEVLTKEVEELILTESKKVLEDVTGEEFVLFMKILSGLKSLQTVSGRQQLVELVAEQADLEQTFNPSDPDCVDRLLQCTRQAVPLFSKNVHSTRFVTYFCEQVLPNLSTLTTPVEGLDIQLEVLKLLAEMSSFCGDMEKLETNLRKLFDKLLEYMPLPPEEAENGENAGNEEPKLQFSYVECLLYSFHQLGRKLPDFLTAKLNAEKLKDFKIRLQYFARGLQVYIRQLRLALQGKTGEALKTEENKIKVVALKITNNINVLIKDLFHIPPSYKSTVTLSWKPVQKVEMGQKRATEDTTSGSPPKKSPAGPKRDARQIYNPPSGKYSSNLSNFNYERSLQGK
;
A
#
# COMPACT_ATOMS: atom_id res chain seq x y z
N MET A 1 60.68 -4.35 26.27
CA MET A 1 59.59 -4.53 25.28
C MET A 1 59.45 -6.02 25.04
N PRO A 2 58.23 -6.58 25.06
CA PRO A 2 58.03 -7.99 24.73
C PRO A 2 58.52 -8.27 23.30
N THR A 3 59.11 -9.45 23.10
CA THR A 3 59.55 -9.89 21.77
C THR A 3 58.33 -10.18 20.88
N VAL A 4 58.51 -10.08 19.56
CA VAL A 4 57.43 -10.31 18.59
C VAL A 4 56.82 -11.73 18.76
N GLU A 5 57.64 -12.73 19.05
CA GLU A 5 57.19 -14.11 19.32
C GLU A 5 56.37 -14.25 20.61
N GLU A 6 56.74 -13.54 21.68
CA GLU A 6 55.96 -13.52 22.93
C GLU A 6 54.60 -12.86 22.73
N LEU A 7 54.52 -11.82 21.89
CA LEU A 7 53.24 -11.21 21.51
C LEU A 7 52.37 -12.20 20.74
N TYR A 8 52.89 -12.84 19.69
CA TYR A 8 52.12 -13.83 18.92
C TYR A 8 51.60 -14.99 19.78
N ARG A 9 52.42 -15.50 20.70
CA ARG A 9 52.02 -16.57 21.61
C ARG A 9 50.93 -16.13 22.58
N ASN A 10 51.05 -14.94 23.16
CA ASN A 10 50.05 -14.40 24.08
C ASN A 10 48.73 -14.08 23.36
N TYR A 11 48.78 -13.50 22.16
CA TYR A 11 47.59 -13.29 21.32
C TYR A 11 46.95 -14.61 20.88
N GLY A 12 47.76 -15.64 20.57
CA GLY A 12 47.26 -16.98 20.24
C GLY A 12 46.52 -17.64 21.40
N ILE A 13 47.10 -17.62 22.62
CA ILE A 13 46.44 -18.17 23.82
C ILE A 13 45.15 -17.40 24.15
N LEU A 14 45.16 -16.08 24.00
CA LEU A 14 43.97 -15.25 24.22
C LEU A 14 42.87 -15.56 23.18
N ALA A 15 43.26 -15.77 21.92
CA ALA A 15 42.34 -16.15 20.85
C ALA A 15 41.72 -17.53 21.12
N ASP A 16 42.53 -18.53 21.47
CA ASP A 16 42.06 -19.88 21.79
C ASP A 16 41.10 -19.89 22.98
N ALA A 17 41.44 -19.15 24.05
CA ALA A 17 40.58 -19.02 25.23
C ALA A 17 39.25 -18.32 24.89
N THR A 18 39.29 -17.27 24.05
CA THR A 18 38.09 -16.55 23.60
C THR A 18 37.19 -17.45 22.75
N GLU A 19 37.79 -18.26 21.85
CA GLU A 19 37.05 -19.21 21.02
C GLU A 19 36.38 -20.29 21.87
N GLN A 20 37.09 -20.83 22.86
CA GLN A 20 36.56 -21.85 23.76
C GLN A 20 35.38 -21.32 24.60
N VAL A 21 35.48 -20.09 25.13
CA VAL A 21 34.36 -19.43 25.84
C VAL A 21 33.15 -19.24 24.91
N GLY A 22 33.38 -18.86 23.65
CA GLY A 22 32.33 -18.74 22.64
C GLY A 22 31.64 -20.09 22.36
N GLN A 23 32.39 -21.18 22.26
CA GLN A 23 31.84 -22.53 22.07
C GLN A 23 30.96 -22.96 23.26
N ILE A 24 31.41 -22.69 24.50
CA ILE A 24 30.66 -23.00 25.71
C ILE A 24 29.34 -22.22 25.76
N ARG A 25 29.37 -20.91 25.47
CA ARG A 25 28.15 -20.08 25.40
C ARG A 25 27.16 -20.62 24.38
N ARG A 26 27.61 -20.92 23.17
CA ARG A 26 26.77 -21.47 22.10
C ARG A 26 26.12 -22.79 22.51
N GLN A 27 26.87 -23.68 23.14
CA GLN A 27 26.33 -24.95 23.63
C GLN A 27 25.31 -24.72 24.75
N ALA A 28 25.58 -23.83 25.71
CA ALA A 28 24.64 -23.49 26.77
C ALA A 28 23.32 -22.91 26.23
N ILE A 29 23.39 -21.99 25.26
CA ILE A 29 22.21 -21.36 24.65
C ILE A 29 21.32 -22.40 23.95
N LYS A 30 21.94 -23.37 23.29
CA LYS A 30 21.21 -24.44 22.61
C LYS A 30 20.37 -25.29 23.57
N GLU A 31 20.83 -25.45 24.81
CA GLU A 31 20.17 -26.25 25.83
C GLU A 31 19.16 -25.44 26.68
N LEU A 32 19.20 -24.10 26.65
CA LEU A 32 18.28 -23.23 27.41
C LEU A 32 16.80 -23.59 27.29
N PRO A 33 16.26 -23.94 26.10
CA PRO A 33 14.86 -24.36 25.98
C PRO A 33 14.46 -25.55 26.86
N GLN A 34 15.39 -26.45 27.20
CA GLN A 34 15.09 -27.59 28.08
C GLN A 34 14.79 -27.17 29.51
N PHE A 35 15.31 -26.02 29.94
CA PHE A 35 15.06 -25.45 31.25
C PHE A 35 13.77 -24.60 31.30
N ALA A 36 13.16 -24.32 30.15
CA ALA A 36 11.93 -23.54 30.03
C ALA A 36 10.68 -24.38 30.36
N THR A 37 10.66 -25.01 31.53
CA THR A 37 9.54 -25.83 32.02
C THR A 37 8.85 -25.15 33.20
N GLY A 38 7.52 -25.28 33.26
CA GLY A 38 6.70 -24.70 34.34
C GLY A 38 6.93 -23.20 34.50
N GLU A 39 7.25 -22.78 35.72
CA GLU A 39 7.43 -21.36 36.09
C GLU A 39 8.76 -20.75 35.60
N ASN A 40 9.69 -21.55 35.06
CA ASN A 40 10.99 -21.07 34.62
C ASN A 40 10.95 -20.40 33.24
N LEU A 41 9.91 -20.66 32.43
CA LEU A 41 9.86 -20.21 31.04
C LEU A 41 9.95 -18.68 30.89
N PRO A 42 9.23 -17.85 31.67
CA PRO A 42 9.36 -16.39 31.57
C PRO A 42 10.80 -15.90 31.81
N ARG A 43 11.52 -16.52 32.77
CA ARG A 43 12.92 -16.19 33.06
C ARG A 43 13.85 -16.61 31.93
N VAL A 44 13.63 -17.77 31.34
CA VAL A 44 14.41 -18.23 30.17
C VAL A 44 14.15 -17.33 28.96
N ALA A 45 12.90 -16.93 28.73
CA ALA A 45 12.54 -16.00 27.66
C ALA A 45 13.23 -14.64 27.81
N ASP A 46 13.27 -14.10 29.03
CA ASP A 46 13.96 -12.85 29.34
C ASP A 46 15.47 -12.93 29.03
N ILE A 47 16.15 -13.97 29.53
CA ILE A 47 17.59 -14.21 29.28
C ILE A 47 17.86 -14.36 27.77
N LEU A 48 17.07 -15.17 27.08
CA LEU A 48 17.23 -15.35 25.63
C LEU A 48 17.02 -14.05 24.86
N THR A 49 16.08 -13.20 25.31
CA THR A 49 15.85 -11.90 24.69
C THR A 49 17.05 -10.98 24.89
N GLN A 50 17.62 -10.91 26.09
CA GLN A 50 18.86 -10.15 26.34
C GLN A 50 20.02 -10.64 25.47
N LEU A 51 20.14 -11.95 25.24
CA LEU A 51 21.21 -12.54 24.42
C LEU A 51 21.08 -12.22 22.91
N LEU A 52 19.96 -11.65 22.45
CA LEU A 52 19.83 -11.19 21.05
C LEU A 52 20.79 -10.05 20.69
N GLN A 53 21.38 -9.38 21.68
CA GLN A 53 22.37 -8.33 21.47
C GLN A 53 23.74 -8.84 21.03
N THR A 54 23.98 -10.16 21.01
CA THR A 54 25.28 -10.72 20.58
C THR A 54 25.62 -10.35 19.14
N ASP A 55 26.90 -10.02 18.91
CA ASP A 55 27.47 -9.76 17.58
C ASP A 55 28.01 -11.03 16.91
N ASP A 56 28.13 -12.16 17.64
CA ASP A 56 28.49 -13.45 17.06
C ASP A 56 27.31 -14.01 16.26
N SER A 57 27.45 -14.05 14.93
CA SER A 57 26.37 -14.52 14.05
C SER A 57 25.91 -15.96 14.35
N ALA A 58 26.82 -16.84 14.79
CA ALA A 58 26.48 -18.21 15.14
C ALA A 58 25.65 -18.26 16.43
N GLU A 59 26.08 -17.54 17.47
CA GLU A 59 25.32 -17.37 18.70
C GLU A 59 23.96 -16.71 18.46
N PHE A 60 23.92 -15.63 17.68
CA PHE A 60 22.67 -14.94 17.32
C PHE A 60 21.65 -15.90 16.71
N ASN A 61 22.08 -16.75 15.78
CA ASN A 61 21.21 -17.77 15.18
C ASN A 61 20.73 -18.81 16.21
N LEU A 62 21.58 -19.22 17.14
CA LEU A 62 21.19 -20.14 18.21
C LEU A 62 20.17 -19.52 19.16
N VAL A 63 20.35 -18.24 19.55
CA VAL A 63 19.38 -17.50 20.37
C VAL A 63 18.03 -17.41 19.67
N ASN A 64 18.02 -17.06 18.38
CA ASN A 64 16.79 -17.01 17.59
C ASN A 64 16.05 -18.37 17.56
N ASN A 65 16.79 -19.46 17.38
CA ASN A 65 16.22 -20.81 17.36
C ASN A 65 15.72 -21.24 18.74
N ALA A 66 16.44 -20.88 19.81
CA ALA A 66 16.02 -21.14 21.18
C ALA A 66 14.73 -20.40 21.53
N LEU A 67 14.63 -19.10 21.17
CA LEU A 67 13.39 -18.32 21.29
C LEU A 67 12.23 -18.96 20.53
N LEU A 68 12.44 -19.36 19.26
CA LEU A 68 11.42 -20.07 18.49
C LEU A 68 11.00 -21.39 19.12
N SER A 69 11.92 -22.11 19.77
CA SER A 69 11.63 -23.35 20.48
C SER A 69 10.71 -23.11 21.67
N ILE A 70 11.06 -22.16 22.54
CA ILE A 70 10.21 -21.85 23.71
C ILE A 70 8.89 -21.18 23.31
N PHE A 71 8.85 -20.47 22.18
CA PHE A 71 7.62 -19.91 21.62
C PHE A 71 6.61 -21.01 21.26
N LYS A 72 7.09 -22.14 20.72
CA LYS A 72 6.25 -23.31 20.42
C LYS A 72 5.78 -24.03 21.68
N MET A 73 6.50 -23.90 22.79
CA MET A 73 6.14 -24.50 24.08
C MET A 73 5.10 -23.65 24.82
N ASP A 74 5.36 -22.34 24.92
CA ASP A 74 4.44 -21.34 25.47
C ASP A 74 4.68 -19.99 24.80
N ALA A 75 3.79 -19.67 23.86
CA ALA A 75 3.83 -18.41 23.13
C ALA A 75 3.62 -17.20 24.05
N LYS A 76 2.71 -17.29 25.04
CA LYS A 76 2.36 -16.15 25.90
C LYS A 76 3.51 -15.83 26.86
N GLY A 77 4.09 -16.84 27.50
CA GLY A 77 5.26 -16.65 28.36
C GLY A 77 6.48 -16.12 27.59
N THR A 78 6.70 -16.61 26.36
CA THR A 78 7.78 -16.11 25.50
C THR A 78 7.56 -14.65 25.08
N LEU A 79 6.34 -14.30 24.69
CA LEU A 79 5.98 -12.91 24.37
C LEU A 79 6.12 -11.99 25.58
N GLY A 80 5.81 -12.47 26.79
CA GLY A 80 6.02 -11.72 28.03
C GLY A 80 7.49 -11.30 28.21
N GLY A 81 8.44 -12.22 28.00
CA GLY A 81 9.88 -11.90 28.05
C GLY A 81 10.30 -10.91 26.97
N LEU A 82 9.83 -11.11 25.73
CA LEU A 82 10.12 -10.22 24.61
C LEU A 82 9.61 -8.80 24.86
N PHE A 83 8.33 -8.65 25.22
CA PHE A 83 7.72 -7.33 25.45
C PHE A 83 8.22 -6.66 26.73
N SER A 84 8.58 -7.42 27.77
CA SER A 84 9.23 -6.86 28.97
C SER A 84 10.54 -6.16 28.60
N GLN A 85 11.39 -6.79 27.78
CA GLN A 85 12.63 -6.19 27.30
C GLN A 85 12.41 -5.05 26.30
N ILE A 86 11.35 -5.10 25.50
CA ILE A 86 11.00 -3.97 24.62
C ILE A 86 10.59 -2.74 25.44
N LEU A 87 9.81 -2.91 26.51
CA LEU A 87 9.27 -1.80 27.31
C LEU A 87 10.26 -1.28 28.37
N GLN A 88 11.14 -2.13 28.90
CA GLN A 88 11.95 -1.84 30.09
C GLN A 88 13.44 -2.17 29.93
N GLY A 89 13.81 -2.84 28.84
CA GLY A 89 15.19 -3.25 28.58
C GLY A 89 16.06 -2.12 27.99
N GLU A 90 17.28 -2.49 27.63
CA GLU A 90 18.22 -1.59 26.95
C GLU A 90 17.86 -1.40 25.47
N ASP A 91 18.18 -0.24 24.90
CA ASP A 91 17.84 0.12 23.50
C ASP A 91 18.27 -0.92 22.48
N ILE A 92 19.48 -1.49 22.63
CA ILE A 92 20.01 -2.53 21.73
C ILE A 92 19.13 -3.78 21.82
N VAL A 93 18.74 -4.19 23.03
CA VAL A 93 17.90 -5.37 23.23
C VAL A 93 16.50 -5.11 22.69
N ARG A 94 15.93 -3.92 22.93
CA ARG A 94 14.64 -3.49 22.39
C ARG A 94 14.62 -3.57 20.86
N GLU A 95 15.61 -2.98 20.19
CA GLU A 95 15.74 -3.00 18.73
C GLU A 95 15.80 -4.45 18.20
N ARG A 96 16.60 -5.30 18.84
CA ARG A 96 16.78 -6.70 18.44
C ARG A 96 15.52 -7.53 18.68
N ALA A 97 14.78 -7.29 19.75
CA ALA A 97 13.50 -7.95 20.05
C ALA A 97 12.41 -7.56 19.05
N ILE A 98 12.29 -6.27 18.69
CA ILE A 98 11.34 -5.82 17.65
C ILE A 98 11.70 -6.45 16.29
N LYS A 99 13.00 -6.49 15.93
CA LYS A 99 13.46 -7.16 14.71
C LYS A 99 13.18 -8.67 14.72
N PHE A 100 13.32 -9.33 15.88
CA PHE A 100 12.94 -10.73 16.05
C PHE A 100 11.45 -10.91 15.73
N LEU A 101 10.56 -10.14 16.36
CA LEU A 101 9.11 -10.21 16.10
C LEU A 101 8.79 -9.97 14.61
N SER A 102 9.36 -8.92 14.01
CA SER A 102 9.14 -8.54 12.61
C SER A 102 9.59 -9.58 11.58
N THR A 103 10.57 -10.42 11.92
CA THR A 103 11.16 -11.37 10.96
C THR A 103 10.80 -12.83 11.24
N LYS A 104 10.57 -13.19 12.50
CA LYS A 104 10.42 -14.58 12.94
C LYS A 104 8.98 -15.02 13.19
N LEU A 105 8.05 -14.12 13.53
CA LEU A 105 6.64 -14.49 13.76
C LEU A 105 6.04 -15.23 12.55
N LYS A 106 6.28 -14.72 11.33
CA LYS A 106 5.83 -15.35 10.07
C LYS A 106 6.41 -16.75 9.78
N THR A 107 7.41 -17.19 10.55
CA THR A 107 8.03 -18.53 10.40
C THR A 107 7.42 -19.55 11.34
N LEU A 108 6.59 -19.11 12.29
CA LEU A 108 5.87 -19.99 13.20
C LEU A 108 4.65 -20.62 12.50
N PRO A 109 4.32 -21.88 12.82
CA PRO A 109 3.08 -22.49 12.38
C PRO A 109 1.85 -21.76 12.91
N ASP A 110 0.76 -21.80 12.14
CA ASP A 110 -0.52 -21.17 12.49
C ASP A 110 -1.13 -21.69 13.80
N GLU A 111 -0.85 -22.95 14.12
CA GLU A 111 -1.26 -23.62 15.37
C GLU A 111 -0.60 -23.01 16.62
N VAL A 112 0.54 -22.32 16.46
CA VAL A 112 1.19 -21.57 17.55
C VAL A 112 0.63 -20.15 17.65
N LEU A 113 0.39 -19.49 16.51
CA LEU A 113 -0.20 -18.15 16.43
C LEU A 113 -1.73 -18.20 16.54
N THR A 114 -2.20 -18.69 17.68
CA THR A 114 -3.63 -18.72 18.00
C THR A 114 -4.20 -17.31 18.14
N LYS A 115 -5.54 -17.20 18.11
CA LYS A 115 -6.23 -15.92 18.28
C LYS A 115 -5.84 -15.20 19.58
N GLU A 116 -5.73 -15.91 20.69
CA GLU A 116 -5.33 -15.32 21.98
C GLU A 116 -3.88 -14.81 21.98
N VAL A 117 -3.00 -15.46 21.22
CA VAL A 117 -1.61 -15.02 21.05
C VAL A 117 -1.56 -13.77 20.18
N GLU A 118 -2.33 -13.71 19.09
CA GLU A 118 -2.43 -12.50 18.28
C GLU A 118 -3.04 -11.32 19.06
N GLU A 119 -4.06 -11.56 19.89
CA GLU A 119 -4.66 -10.56 20.78
C GLU A 119 -3.65 -10.04 21.82
N LEU A 120 -2.79 -10.91 22.36
CA LEU A 120 -1.69 -10.50 23.24
C LEU A 120 -0.66 -9.65 22.50
N ILE A 121 -0.24 -10.05 21.30
CA ILE A 121 0.69 -9.26 20.46
C ILE A 121 0.12 -7.87 20.20
N LEU A 122 -1.17 -7.77 19.83
CA LEU A 122 -1.83 -6.48 19.62
C LEU A 122 -1.84 -5.64 20.90
N THR A 123 -2.21 -6.24 22.03
CA THR A 123 -2.31 -5.55 23.32
C THR A 123 -0.97 -4.98 23.76
N GLU A 124 0.09 -5.79 23.74
CA GLU A 124 1.42 -5.33 24.12
C GLU A 124 2.01 -4.34 23.11
N SER A 125 1.80 -4.55 21.80
CA SER A 125 2.25 -3.60 20.78
C SER A 125 1.61 -2.22 20.96
N LYS A 126 0.33 -2.14 21.36
CA LYS A 126 -0.32 -0.85 21.63
C LYS A 126 0.37 -0.07 22.75
N LYS A 127 0.83 -0.74 23.81
CA LYS A 127 1.60 -0.10 24.88
C LYS A 127 2.93 0.42 24.35
N VAL A 128 3.60 -0.37 23.51
CA VAL A 128 4.88 0.05 22.91
C VAL A 128 4.66 1.27 22.02
N LEU A 129 3.60 1.27 21.21
CA LEU A 129 3.24 2.36 20.28
C LEU A 129 2.96 3.71 20.96
N GLU A 130 2.80 3.78 22.29
CA GLU A 130 2.73 5.05 23.02
C GLU A 130 4.04 5.84 22.93
N ASP A 131 5.19 5.16 22.79
CA ASP A 131 6.51 5.76 22.63
C ASP A 131 7.37 4.91 21.67
N VAL A 132 7.30 5.27 20.39
CA VAL A 132 8.06 4.64 19.30
C VAL A 132 8.71 5.65 18.39
N THR A 133 9.88 5.28 17.88
CA THR A 133 10.46 5.98 16.74
C THR A 133 9.70 5.65 15.44
N GLY A 134 9.92 6.44 14.38
CA GLY A 134 9.34 6.16 13.07
C GLY A 134 9.74 4.79 12.49
N GLU A 135 10.98 4.35 12.72
CA GLU A 135 11.46 3.04 12.26
C GLU A 135 10.78 1.89 13.00
N GLU A 136 10.66 2.01 14.33
CA GLU A 136 9.94 1.05 15.16
C GLU A 136 8.46 0.96 14.76
N PHE A 137 7.83 2.11 14.50
CA PHE A 137 6.45 2.17 14.02
C PHE A 137 6.24 1.34 12.75
N VAL A 138 7.13 1.46 11.76
CA VAL A 138 7.08 0.65 10.53
C VAL A 138 7.22 -0.85 10.83
N LEU A 139 8.10 -1.23 11.76
CA LEU A 139 8.27 -2.63 12.16
C LEU A 139 7.01 -3.17 12.85
N PHE A 140 6.39 -2.40 13.74
CA PHE A 140 5.13 -2.78 14.40
C PHE A 140 3.97 -2.87 13.43
N MET A 141 3.83 -1.92 12.49
CA MET A 141 2.78 -2.01 11.47
C MET A 141 2.94 -3.25 10.60
N LYS A 142 4.18 -3.65 10.29
CA LYS A 142 4.46 -4.92 9.59
C LYS A 142 4.15 -6.16 10.44
N ILE A 143 4.46 -6.13 11.75
CA ILE A 143 4.12 -7.21 12.68
C ILE A 143 2.60 -7.38 12.74
N LEU A 144 1.89 -6.31 13.04
CA LEU A 144 0.44 -6.33 13.28
C LEU A 144 -0.36 -6.63 12.01
N SER A 145 0.02 -6.08 10.85
CA SER A 145 -0.64 -6.43 9.57
C SER A 145 -0.37 -7.88 9.11
N GLY A 146 0.64 -8.53 9.68
CA GLY A 146 0.91 -9.95 9.49
C GLY A 146 -0.01 -10.89 10.26
N LEU A 147 -0.71 -10.39 11.29
CA LEU A 147 -1.61 -11.19 12.12
C LEU A 147 -2.93 -11.45 11.38
N LYS A 148 -3.40 -12.70 11.39
CA LYS A 148 -4.57 -13.14 10.62
C LYS A 148 -5.85 -12.47 11.10
N SER A 149 -6.01 -12.31 12.41
CA SER A 149 -7.14 -11.58 13.01
C SER A 149 -7.21 -10.12 12.54
N LEU A 150 -6.06 -9.50 12.26
CA LEU A 150 -5.95 -8.11 11.82
C LEU A 150 -6.01 -7.92 10.30
N GLN A 151 -6.05 -8.99 9.51
CA GLN A 151 -6.28 -8.93 8.05
C GLN A 151 -7.76 -8.82 7.66
N THR A 152 -8.66 -9.02 8.63
CA THR A 152 -10.11 -8.83 8.45
C THR A 152 -10.45 -7.36 8.18
N VAL A 153 -11.69 -7.06 7.75
CA VAL A 153 -12.14 -5.66 7.57
C VAL A 153 -12.06 -4.88 8.88
N SER A 154 -12.58 -5.45 9.98
CA SER A 154 -12.50 -4.83 11.31
C SER A 154 -11.06 -4.70 11.80
N GLY A 155 -10.24 -5.73 11.59
CA GLY A 155 -8.82 -5.71 11.93
C GLY A 155 -8.05 -4.60 11.23
N ARG A 156 -8.21 -4.47 9.90
CA ARG A 156 -7.59 -3.39 9.13
C ARG A 156 -8.11 -2.02 9.53
N GLN A 157 -9.39 -1.89 9.91
CA GLN A 157 -9.94 -0.64 10.43
C GLN A 157 -9.27 -0.25 11.75
N GLN A 158 -9.02 -1.19 12.67
CA GLN A 158 -8.27 -0.94 13.90
C GLN A 158 -6.82 -0.51 13.60
N LEU A 159 -6.17 -1.15 12.63
CA LEU A 159 -4.82 -0.74 12.20
C LEU A 159 -4.79 0.67 11.60
N VAL A 160 -5.80 1.04 10.80
CA VAL A 160 -5.93 2.40 10.27
C VAL A 160 -6.10 3.41 11.39
N GLU A 161 -6.86 3.07 12.44
CA GLU A 161 -7.04 3.95 13.60
C GLU A 161 -5.73 4.16 14.35
N LEU A 162 -4.96 3.10 14.61
CA LEU A 162 -3.62 3.21 15.19
C LEU A 162 -2.69 4.11 14.36
N VAL A 163 -2.76 4.01 13.04
CA VAL A 163 -1.96 4.89 12.16
C VAL A 163 -2.46 6.33 12.21
N ALA A 164 -3.76 6.56 12.35
CA ALA A 164 -4.32 7.90 12.47
C ALA A 164 -3.97 8.56 13.82
N GLU A 165 -3.98 7.78 14.91
CA GLU A 165 -3.48 8.20 16.22
C GLU A 165 -1.98 8.55 16.14
N GLN A 166 -1.16 7.67 15.54
CA GLN A 166 0.27 7.93 15.38
C GLN A 166 0.55 9.12 14.47
N ALA A 167 -0.24 9.35 13.43
CA ALA A 167 -0.11 10.50 12.53
C ALA A 167 -0.58 11.82 13.18
N ASP A 168 -1.33 11.74 14.27
CA ASP A 168 -1.94 12.88 14.98
C ASP A 168 -2.70 13.83 14.04
N LEU A 169 -3.71 13.28 13.36
CA LEU A 169 -4.48 14.00 12.32
C LEU A 169 -5.34 15.16 12.87
N GLU A 170 -5.39 15.37 14.18
CA GLU A 170 -6.07 16.52 14.80
C GLU A 170 -5.12 17.73 14.95
N GLN A 171 -3.81 17.50 14.88
CA GLN A 171 -2.79 18.55 14.97
C GLN A 171 -2.66 19.34 13.67
N THR A 172 -2.43 20.66 13.78
CA THR A 172 -2.17 21.51 12.60
C THR A 172 -0.85 21.15 11.92
N PHE A 173 -0.86 21.12 10.59
CA PHE A 173 0.34 20.79 9.82
C PHE A 173 1.35 21.93 9.80
N ASN A 174 2.61 21.63 10.13
CA ASN A 174 3.72 22.58 10.02
C ASN A 174 4.66 22.15 8.87
N PRO A 175 4.60 22.80 7.70
CA PRO A 175 5.41 22.41 6.55
C PRO A 175 6.91 22.73 6.69
N SER A 176 7.29 23.59 7.63
CA SER A 176 8.68 23.99 7.87
C SER A 176 9.41 23.05 8.83
N ASP A 177 8.69 22.16 9.51
CA ASP A 177 9.22 21.18 10.43
C ASP A 177 9.38 19.81 9.72
N PRO A 178 10.62 19.38 9.41
CA PRO A 178 10.85 18.09 8.75
C PRO A 178 10.28 16.91 9.52
N ASP A 179 10.30 16.94 10.85
CA ASP A 179 9.79 15.84 11.68
C ASP A 179 8.27 15.70 11.53
N CYS A 180 7.56 16.83 11.45
CA CYS A 180 6.12 16.85 11.17
C CYS A 180 5.80 16.26 9.79
N VAL A 181 6.57 16.64 8.76
CA VAL A 181 6.39 16.16 7.39
C VAL A 181 6.71 14.66 7.28
N ASP A 182 7.85 14.22 7.80
CA ASP A 182 8.30 12.84 7.74
C ASP A 182 7.37 11.91 8.53
N ARG A 183 6.93 12.32 9.73
CA ARG A 183 5.94 11.58 10.52
C ARG A 183 4.65 11.38 9.74
N LEU A 184 4.09 12.44 9.14
CA LEU A 184 2.84 12.34 8.37
C LEU A 184 2.99 11.41 7.17
N LEU A 185 4.06 11.55 6.38
CA LEU A 185 4.29 10.74 5.19
C LEU A 185 4.56 9.28 5.54
N GLN A 186 5.38 9.01 6.55
CA GLN A 186 5.70 7.66 6.99
C GLN A 186 4.48 6.95 7.54
N CYS A 187 3.67 7.62 8.37
CA CYS A 187 2.41 7.07 8.88
C CYS A 187 1.45 6.79 7.74
N THR A 188 1.22 7.77 6.85
CA THR A 188 0.31 7.60 5.71
C THR A 188 0.73 6.42 4.81
N ARG A 189 2.04 6.22 4.59
CA ARG A 189 2.55 5.06 3.84
C ARG A 189 2.19 3.71 4.50
N GLN A 190 2.09 3.64 5.83
CA GLN A 190 1.63 2.44 6.52
C GLN A 190 0.11 2.23 6.41
N ALA A 191 -0.68 3.30 6.30
CA ALA A 191 -2.13 3.21 6.12
C ALA A 191 -2.55 2.77 4.72
N VAL A 192 -1.84 3.23 3.68
CA VAL A 192 -2.21 2.99 2.26
C VAL A 192 -2.53 1.52 1.92
N PRO A 193 -1.72 0.52 2.33
CA PRO A 193 -2.01 -0.89 2.06
C PRO A 193 -3.24 -1.45 2.78
N LEU A 194 -3.71 -0.79 3.84
CA LEU A 194 -4.83 -1.25 4.66
C LEU A 194 -6.18 -0.88 4.04
N PHE A 195 -6.22 0.19 3.24
CA PHE A 195 -7.44 0.69 2.64
C PHE A 195 -8.05 -0.28 1.63
N SER A 196 -9.37 -0.24 1.52
CA SER A 196 -10.15 -0.97 0.53
C SER A 196 -11.54 -0.37 0.41
N LYS A 197 -12.40 -0.93 -0.45
CA LYS A 197 -13.80 -0.53 -0.55
C LYS A 197 -14.61 -0.55 0.76
N ASN A 198 -14.12 -1.24 1.79
CA ASN A 198 -14.77 -1.36 3.10
C ASN A 198 -13.91 -0.78 4.25
N VAL A 199 -12.72 -0.27 3.97
CA VAL A 199 -11.80 0.32 4.97
C VAL A 199 -11.31 1.63 4.39
N HIS A 200 -11.86 2.73 4.88
CA HIS A 200 -11.82 4.01 4.18
C HIS A 200 -10.65 4.89 4.60
N SER A 201 -10.24 5.78 3.70
CA SER A 201 -9.15 6.75 3.87
C SER A 201 -9.63 8.16 4.26
N THR A 202 -10.91 8.32 4.63
CA THR A 202 -11.59 9.63 4.72
C THR A 202 -10.86 10.65 5.58
N ARG A 203 -10.37 10.28 6.77
CA ARG A 203 -9.65 11.19 7.69
C ARG A 203 -8.36 11.69 7.05
N PHE A 204 -7.55 10.79 6.49
CA PHE A 204 -6.30 11.15 5.80
C PHE A 204 -6.56 12.04 4.58
N VAL A 205 -7.52 11.70 3.72
CA VAL A 205 -7.87 12.53 2.55
C VAL A 205 -8.33 13.92 2.99
N THR A 206 -9.15 13.99 4.04
CA THR A 206 -9.60 15.27 4.60
C THR A 206 -8.42 16.10 5.07
N TYR A 207 -7.55 15.52 5.88
CA TYR A 207 -6.35 16.19 6.39
C TYR A 207 -5.45 16.68 5.25
N PHE A 208 -5.18 15.85 4.25
CA PHE A 208 -4.35 16.24 3.10
C PHE A 208 -4.97 17.40 2.33
N CYS A 209 -6.28 17.38 2.09
CA CYS A 209 -6.97 18.48 1.41
C CYS A 209 -6.97 19.78 2.23
N GLU A 210 -7.16 19.69 3.55
CA GLU A 210 -7.32 20.86 4.41
C GLU A 210 -6.00 21.48 4.87
N GLN A 211 -5.00 20.66 5.18
CA GLN A 211 -3.77 21.06 5.87
C GLN A 211 -2.53 20.97 4.97
N VAL A 212 -2.47 19.98 4.08
CA VAL A 212 -1.25 19.70 3.30
C VAL A 212 -1.25 20.41 1.94
N LEU A 213 -2.33 20.27 1.15
CA LEU A 213 -2.41 20.86 -0.20
C LEU A 213 -2.18 22.39 -0.22
N PRO A 214 -2.71 23.19 0.72
CA PRO A 214 -2.43 24.63 0.78
C PRO A 214 -0.94 24.95 0.98
N ASN A 215 -0.20 24.05 1.62
CA ASN A 215 1.21 24.22 1.96
C ASN A 215 2.17 23.47 1.02
N LEU A 216 1.67 22.83 -0.05
CA LEU A 216 2.46 21.95 -0.91
C LEU A 216 3.75 22.60 -1.44
N SER A 217 3.69 23.86 -1.88
CA SER A 217 4.83 24.58 -2.46
C SER A 217 5.95 24.89 -1.46
N THR A 218 5.65 24.85 -0.16
CA THR A 218 6.61 25.10 0.93
C THR A 218 7.37 23.85 1.35
N LEU A 219 6.95 22.67 0.89
CA LEU A 219 7.61 21.41 1.23
C LEU A 219 8.94 21.30 0.50
N THR A 220 9.98 21.06 1.29
CA THR A 220 11.36 20.84 0.82
C THR A 220 11.89 19.53 1.39
N THR A 221 12.84 18.91 0.71
CA THR A 221 13.55 17.73 1.21
C THR A 221 15.05 17.89 0.98
N PRO A 222 15.90 17.46 1.93
CA PRO A 222 17.35 17.44 1.73
C PRO A 222 17.80 16.31 0.80
N VAL A 223 16.90 15.38 0.42
CA VAL A 223 17.23 14.22 -0.42
C VAL A 223 17.33 14.64 -1.89
N GLU A 224 18.54 14.61 -2.44
CA GLU A 224 18.79 14.98 -3.84
C GLU A 224 17.98 14.12 -4.82
N GLY A 225 17.32 14.77 -5.77
CA GLY A 225 16.51 14.11 -6.81
C GLY A 225 15.15 13.60 -6.35
N LEU A 226 14.79 13.73 -5.07
CA LEU A 226 13.45 13.40 -4.57
C LEU A 226 12.53 14.60 -4.68
N ASP A 227 11.41 14.43 -5.39
CA ASP A 227 10.33 15.41 -5.42
C ASP A 227 9.32 15.11 -4.32
N ILE A 228 9.47 15.76 -3.16
CA ILE A 228 8.60 15.55 -1.99
C ILE A 228 7.14 15.96 -2.26
N GLN A 229 6.92 16.99 -3.08
CA GLN A 229 5.58 17.45 -3.42
C GLN A 229 4.85 16.39 -4.25
N LEU A 230 5.56 15.79 -5.20
CA LEU A 230 5.03 14.68 -5.98
C LEU A 230 4.74 13.46 -5.09
N GLU A 231 5.59 13.15 -4.10
CA GLU A 231 5.33 12.03 -3.18
C GLU A 231 4.07 12.25 -2.33
N VAL A 232 3.83 13.46 -1.84
CA VAL A 232 2.57 13.84 -1.17
C VAL A 232 1.37 13.65 -2.08
N LEU A 233 1.47 14.13 -3.34
CA LEU A 233 0.39 14.01 -4.31
C LEU A 233 0.10 12.55 -4.70
N LYS A 234 1.13 11.70 -4.79
CA LYS A 234 0.95 10.27 -5.03
C LYS A 234 0.17 9.60 -3.89
N LEU A 235 0.51 9.92 -2.63
CA LEU A 235 -0.22 9.40 -1.47
C LEU A 235 -1.69 9.83 -1.50
N LEU A 236 -1.97 11.11 -1.76
CA LEU A 236 -3.33 11.62 -1.89
C LEU A 236 -4.10 10.88 -3.01
N ALA A 237 -3.47 10.67 -4.17
CA ALA A 237 -4.08 9.96 -5.28
C ALA A 237 -4.43 8.52 -4.93
N GLU A 238 -3.53 7.76 -4.29
CA GLU A 238 -3.81 6.39 -3.87
C GLU A 238 -4.97 6.32 -2.88
N MET A 239 -4.97 7.20 -1.88
CA MET A 239 -6.01 7.25 -0.85
C MET A 239 -7.37 7.68 -1.39
N SER A 240 -7.42 8.58 -2.39
CA SER A 240 -8.67 9.17 -2.90
C SER A 240 -9.69 8.12 -3.37
N SER A 241 -9.21 7.01 -3.95
CA SER A 241 -10.04 5.90 -4.44
C SER A 241 -10.76 5.10 -3.35
N PHE A 242 -10.34 5.25 -2.09
CA PHE A 242 -10.92 4.60 -0.92
C PHE A 242 -11.60 5.58 0.04
N CYS A 243 -11.88 6.81 -0.42
CA CYS A 243 -12.58 7.77 0.39
C CYS A 243 -14.03 7.31 0.67
N GLY A 244 -14.42 7.29 1.94
CA GLY A 244 -15.77 6.96 2.39
C GLY A 244 -16.72 8.15 2.22
N ASP A 245 -17.72 8.24 3.08
CA ASP A 245 -18.56 9.44 3.18
C ASP A 245 -17.79 10.53 3.91
N MET A 246 -17.73 11.72 3.30
CA MET A 246 -16.93 12.85 3.78
C MET A 246 -17.86 14.02 4.09
N GLU A 247 -17.85 14.49 5.34
CA GLU A 247 -18.68 15.62 5.78
C GLU A 247 -18.36 16.90 5.00
N LYS A 248 -17.06 17.24 4.89
CA LYS A 248 -16.57 18.43 4.19
C LYS A 248 -16.27 18.19 2.70
N LEU A 249 -17.04 17.33 2.03
CA LEU A 249 -16.76 16.90 0.65
C LEU A 249 -16.63 18.08 -0.32
N GLU A 250 -17.60 19.00 -0.32
CA GLU A 250 -17.61 20.13 -1.26
C GLU A 250 -16.40 21.06 -1.05
N THR A 251 -16.11 21.43 0.19
CA THR A 251 -14.97 22.27 0.57
C THR A 251 -13.64 21.63 0.19
N ASN A 252 -13.48 20.33 0.46
CA ASN A 252 -12.23 19.62 0.17
C ASN A 252 -12.04 19.41 -1.33
N LEU A 253 -13.13 19.09 -2.05
CA LEU A 253 -13.13 19.02 -3.51
C LEU A 253 -12.80 20.37 -4.14
N ARG A 254 -13.26 21.48 -3.55
CA ARG A 254 -12.91 22.84 -3.96
C ARG A 254 -11.43 23.14 -3.79
N LYS A 255 -10.83 22.86 -2.62
CA LYS A 255 -9.39 23.03 -2.38
C LYS A 255 -8.55 22.23 -3.37
N LEU A 256 -8.95 20.97 -3.61
CA LEU A 256 -8.29 20.09 -4.56
C LEU A 256 -8.40 20.61 -6.00
N PHE A 257 -9.59 21.07 -6.39
CA PHE A 257 -9.82 21.68 -7.70
C PHE A 257 -8.99 22.95 -7.91
N ASP A 258 -8.95 23.83 -6.92
CA ASP A 258 -8.16 25.07 -7.00
C ASP A 258 -6.67 24.73 -7.15
N LYS A 259 -6.18 23.74 -6.40
CA LYS A 259 -4.80 23.25 -6.54
C LYS A 259 -4.53 22.64 -7.91
N LEU A 260 -5.49 21.91 -8.50
CA LEU A 260 -5.39 21.38 -9.86
C LEU A 260 -5.22 22.50 -10.90
N LEU A 261 -5.96 23.61 -10.76
CA LEU A 261 -5.89 24.73 -11.70
C LEU A 261 -4.53 25.43 -11.72
N GLU A 262 -3.79 25.43 -10.60
CA GLU A 262 -2.41 25.95 -10.56
C GLU A 262 -1.48 25.23 -11.54
N TYR A 263 -1.73 23.95 -11.83
CA TYR A 263 -0.93 23.13 -12.75
C TYR A 263 -1.57 22.96 -14.13
N MET A 264 -2.72 23.60 -14.37
CA MET A 264 -3.43 23.60 -15.65
C MET A 264 -3.55 25.04 -16.17
N PRO A 265 -2.51 25.60 -16.81
CA PRO A 265 -2.51 26.99 -17.27
C PRO A 265 -3.56 27.26 -18.35
N LEU A 266 -3.90 28.53 -18.52
CA LEU A 266 -4.65 28.99 -19.69
C LEU A 266 -3.78 28.89 -20.95
N PRO A 267 -4.39 28.71 -22.13
CA PRO A 267 -3.67 28.89 -23.38
C PRO A 267 -3.01 30.29 -23.41
N PRO A 268 -1.78 30.41 -23.90
CA PRO A 268 -1.17 31.70 -24.17
C PRO A 268 -2.09 32.53 -25.06
N GLU A 269 -2.20 33.83 -24.80
CA GLU A 269 -2.88 34.74 -25.73
C GLU A 269 -2.13 34.69 -27.07
N GLU A 270 -2.87 34.46 -28.16
CA GLU A 270 -2.30 34.49 -29.51
C GLU A 270 -1.79 35.92 -29.74
N ALA A 271 -0.46 36.10 -29.84
CA ALA A 271 0.09 37.38 -30.29
C ALA A 271 -0.44 37.64 -31.70
N GLU A 272 -1.34 38.60 -31.85
CA GLU A 272 -1.98 38.95 -33.13
C GLU A 272 -1.00 39.37 -34.23
N ASN A 273 0.28 39.55 -33.92
CA ASN A 273 1.33 39.84 -34.88
C ASN A 273 2.46 38.83 -34.70
N GLY A 274 2.75 38.07 -35.75
CA GLY A 274 3.72 36.97 -35.81
C GLY A 274 5.19 37.38 -35.63
N GLU A 275 5.49 38.26 -34.69
CA GLU A 275 6.84 38.64 -34.31
C GLU A 275 6.99 38.55 -32.78
N ASN A 276 7.72 37.52 -32.36
CA ASN A 276 8.39 37.39 -31.06
C ASN A 276 7.50 37.46 -29.80
N ALA A 277 6.74 36.41 -29.53
CA ALA A 277 6.59 35.95 -28.14
C ALA A 277 7.81 35.08 -27.79
N GLY A 278 8.90 35.70 -27.36
CA GLY A 278 10.06 35.02 -26.79
C GLY A 278 9.80 34.43 -25.39
N ASN A 279 8.62 33.88 -25.12
CA ASN A 279 8.25 33.40 -23.78
C ASN A 279 8.05 31.87 -23.81
N GLU A 280 8.92 31.19 -23.07
CA GLU A 280 8.94 29.73 -22.87
C GLU A 280 7.52 29.15 -22.76
N GLU A 281 7.18 28.17 -23.62
CA GLU A 281 5.94 27.40 -23.43
C GLU A 281 5.93 26.86 -21.99
N PRO A 282 4.86 27.08 -21.20
CA PRO A 282 4.84 26.68 -19.81
C PRO A 282 5.06 25.17 -19.71
N LYS A 283 6.14 24.78 -19.01
CA LYS A 283 6.50 23.37 -18.86
C LYS A 283 5.43 22.64 -18.06
N LEU A 284 4.61 21.85 -18.75
CA LEU A 284 3.50 21.12 -18.15
C LEU A 284 4.00 20.02 -17.20
N GLN A 285 3.55 20.05 -15.95
CA GLN A 285 3.91 19.07 -14.92
C GLN A 285 2.93 17.88 -14.94
N PHE A 286 3.08 16.99 -15.92
CA PHE A 286 2.17 15.86 -16.12
C PHE A 286 2.00 14.96 -14.89
N SER A 287 3.08 14.65 -14.16
CA SER A 287 3.01 13.77 -12.98
C SER A 287 2.14 14.37 -11.86
N TYR A 288 2.20 15.69 -11.65
CA TYR A 288 1.39 16.40 -10.65
C TYR A 288 -0.08 16.39 -11.07
N VAL A 289 -0.34 16.69 -12.35
CA VAL A 289 -1.69 16.70 -12.90
C VAL A 289 -2.32 15.31 -12.90
N GLU A 290 -1.56 14.22 -13.14
CA GLU A 290 -2.09 12.86 -12.98
C GLU A 290 -2.64 12.66 -11.56
N CYS A 291 -1.87 13.00 -10.53
CA CYS A 291 -2.27 12.82 -9.14
C CYS A 291 -3.50 13.66 -8.78
N LEU A 292 -3.47 14.96 -9.09
CA LEU A 292 -4.54 15.90 -8.76
C LEU A 292 -5.82 15.59 -9.56
N LEU A 293 -5.70 15.33 -10.86
CA LEU A 293 -6.85 15.03 -11.71
C LEU A 293 -7.48 13.68 -11.36
N TYR A 294 -6.66 12.67 -11.02
CA TYR A 294 -7.15 11.39 -10.51
C TYR A 294 -7.92 11.58 -9.21
N SER A 295 -7.33 12.29 -8.24
CA SER A 295 -7.96 12.55 -6.94
C SER A 295 -9.27 13.34 -7.09
N PHE A 296 -9.27 14.37 -7.94
CA PHE A 296 -10.47 15.14 -8.28
C PHE A 296 -11.55 14.26 -8.89
N HIS A 297 -11.19 13.36 -9.80
CA HIS A 297 -12.11 12.43 -10.44
C HIS A 297 -12.72 11.46 -9.44
N GLN A 298 -11.92 10.89 -8.52
CA GLN A 298 -12.42 9.99 -7.48
C GLN A 298 -13.40 10.67 -6.52
N LEU A 299 -13.06 11.86 -6.02
CA LEU A 299 -13.94 12.60 -5.10
C LEU A 299 -15.14 13.23 -5.81
N GLY A 300 -14.96 13.75 -7.03
CA GLY A 300 -16.01 14.34 -7.84
C GLY A 300 -17.11 13.35 -8.20
N ARG A 301 -16.81 12.05 -8.29
CA ARG A 301 -17.82 11.00 -8.45
C ARG A 301 -18.88 10.99 -7.33
N LYS A 302 -18.52 11.43 -6.12
CA LYS A 302 -19.43 11.53 -4.96
C LYS A 302 -20.26 12.81 -4.95
N LEU A 303 -19.84 13.83 -5.71
CA LEU A 303 -20.57 15.08 -5.89
C LEU A 303 -20.60 15.50 -7.37
N PRO A 304 -21.33 14.78 -8.24
CA PRO A 304 -21.35 15.04 -9.69
C PRO A 304 -21.82 16.47 -10.03
N ASP A 305 -22.63 17.05 -9.16
CA ASP A 305 -23.18 18.40 -9.33
C ASP A 305 -22.15 19.52 -9.08
N PHE A 306 -20.97 19.19 -8.56
CA PHE A 306 -19.91 20.16 -8.26
C PHE A 306 -19.59 21.07 -9.46
N LEU A 307 -19.44 20.49 -10.66
CA LEU A 307 -19.14 21.26 -11.87
C LEU A 307 -20.37 21.80 -12.60
N THR A 308 -21.54 21.16 -12.44
CA THR A 308 -22.75 21.49 -13.20
C THR A 308 -23.67 22.47 -12.49
N ALA A 309 -23.46 22.71 -11.19
CA ALA A 309 -24.17 23.72 -10.42
C ALA A 309 -24.10 25.07 -11.13
N LYS A 310 -25.24 25.77 -11.24
CA LYS A 310 -25.36 27.02 -12.01
C LYS A 310 -24.34 28.09 -11.59
N LEU A 311 -24.00 28.14 -10.29
CA LEU A 311 -23.01 29.06 -9.73
C LEU A 311 -21.58 28.80 -10.24
N ASN A 312 -21.29 27.59 -10.74
CA ASN A 312 -19.98 27.18 -11.26
C ASN A 312 -19.90 27.24 -12.80
N ALA A 313 -20.90 27.78 -13.50
CA ALA A 313 -20.94 27.78 -14.97
C ALA A 313 -19.73 28.48 -15.62
N GLU A 314 -19.33 29.65 -15.10
CA GLU A 314 -18.13 30.37 -15.59
C GLU A 314 -16.84 29.60 -15.28
N LYS A 315 -16.76 29.02 -14.07
CA LYS A 315 -15.62 28.20 -13.64
C LYS A 315 -15.49 26.93 -14.48
N LEU A 316 -16.60 26.31 -14.87
CA LEU A 316 -16.62 25.17 -15.79
C LEU A 316 -16.14 25.57 -17.20
N LYS A 317 -16.51 26.78 -17.67
CA LYS A 317 -16.05 27.29 -18.97
C LYS A 317 -14.53 27.51 -18.96
N ASP A 318 -14.00 28.17 -17.93
CA ASP A 318 -12.56 28.35 -17.71
C ASP A 318 -11.84 26.99 -17.65
N PHE A 319 -12.38 26.05 -16.87
CA PHE A 319 -11.81 24.71 -16.75
C PHE A 319 -11.77 23.96 -18.08
N LYS A 320 -12.81 24.05 -18.91
CA LYS A 320 -12.83 23.44 -20.24
C LYS A 320 -11.74 23.99 -21.17
N ILE A 321 -11.46 25.30 -21.09
CA ILE A 321 -10.39 25.94 -21.86
C ILE A 321 -9.02 25.38 -21.43
N ARG A 322 -8.79 25.28 -20.11
CA ARG A 322 -7.57 24.68 -19.54
C ARG A 322 -7.41 23.20 -19.91
N LEU A 323 -8.48 22.41 -19.83
CA LEU A 323 -8.50 21.01 -20.27
C LEU A 323 -8.14 20.88 -21.75
N GLN A 324 -8.69 21.75 -22.60
CA GLN A 324 -8.42 21.73 -24.05
C GLN A 324 -6.96 22.11 -24.35
N TYR A 325 -6.41 23.10 -23.66
CA TYR A 325 -5.01 23.46 -23.78
C TYR A 325 -4.09 22.32 -23.32
N PHE A 326 -4.35 21.76 -22.14
CA PHE A 326 -3.56 20.65 -21.59
C PHE A 326 -3.64 19.40 -22.48
N ALA A 327 -4.80 19.10 -23.07
CA ALA A 327 -4.98 18.00 -24.02
C ALA A 327 -4.14 18.18 -25.29
N ARG A 328 -3.97 19.42 -25.79
CA ARG A 328 -3.04 19.70 -26.90
C ARG A 328 -1.59 19.40 -26.51
N GLY A 329 -1.14 19.87 -25.34
CA GLY A 329 0.19 19.57 -24.81
C GLY A 329 0.46 18.07 -24.62
N LEU A 330 -0.55 17.32 -24.14
CA LEU A 330 -0.49 15.86 -24.02
C LEU A 330 -0.25 15.18 -25.37
N GLN A 331 -0.94 15.61 -26.44
CA GLN A 331 -0.79 15.00 -27.77
C GLN A 331 0.63 15.18 -28.32
N VAL A 332 1.20 16.38 -28.15
CA VAL A 332 2.59 16.67 -28.56
C VAL A 332 3.57 15.78 -27.79
N TYR A 333 3.43 15.72 -26.47
CA TYR A 333 4.33 14.95 -25.62
C TYR A 333 4.22 13.43 -25.86
N ILE A 334 3.00 12.90 -26.02
CA ILE A 334 2.77 11.49 -26.39
C ILE A 334 3.44 11.15 -27.73
N ARG A 335 3.36 12.04 -28.73
CA ARG A 335 4.00 11.83 -30.04
C ARG A 335 5.53 11.76 -29.89
N GLN A 336 6.13 12.67 -29.13
CA GLN A 336 7.58 12.67 -28.85
C GLN A 336 8.02 11.38 -28.14
N LEU A 337 7.29 10.96 -27.10
CA LEU A 337 7.58 9.73 -26.36
C LEU A 337 7.48 8.47 -27.24
N ARG A 338 6.45 8.38 -28.09
CA ARG A 338 6.27 7.26 -29.01
C ARG A 338 7.39 7.18 -30.04
N LEU A 339 7.80 8.32 -30.62
CA LEU A 339 8.93 8.37 -31.54
C LEU A 339 10.23 7.94 -30.84
N ALA A 340 10.47 8.41 -29.62
CA ALA A 340 11.67 8.07 -28.85
C ALA A 340 11.75 6.60 -28.41
N LEU A 341 10.63 5.90 -28.37
CA LEU A 341 10.52 4.48 -28.00
C LEU A 341 10.29 3.55 -29.20
N GLN A 342 10.06 4.11 -30.40
CA GLN A 342 9.79 3.33 -31.60
C GLN A 342 10.98 2.42 -31.93
N GLY A 343 10.70 1.14 -32.18
CA GLY A 343 11.73 0.14 -32.50
C GLY A 343 12.54 -0.37 -31.31
N LYS A 344 12.34 0.14 -30.09
CA LYS A 344 12.99 -0.38 -28.88
C LYS A 344 12.22 -1.56 -28.32
N THR A 345 12.88 -2.69 -28.10
CA THR A 345 12.28 -3.93 -27.57
C THR A 345 13.16 -4.58 -26.51
N GLY A 346 12.57 -5.47 -25.70
CA GLY A 346 13.29 -6.30 -24.73
C GLY A 346 14.17 -5.48 -23.78
N GLU A 347 15.46 -5.78 -23.79
CA GLU A 347 16.46 -5.15 -22.91
C GLU A 347 16.59 -3.65 -23.13
N ALA A 348 16.39 -3.17 -24.37
CA ALA A 348 16.46 -1.75 -24.68
C ALA A 348 15.41 -0.94 -23.90
N LEU A 349 14.24 -1.52 -23.58
CA LEU A 349 13.20 -0.85 -22.78
C LEU A 349 13.52 -0.82 -21.28
N LYS A 350 14.50 -1.60 -20.81
CA LYS A 350 14.88 -1.68 -19.41
C LYS A 350 15.93 -0.63 -18.99
N THR A 351 16.47 0.14 -19.93
CA THR A 351 17.34 1.27 -19.58
C THR A 351 16.56 2.29 -18.76
N GLU A 352 17.23 2.97 -17.83
CA GLU A 352 16.57 3.89 -16.90
C GLU A 352 15.85 5.03 -17.65
N GLU A 353 16.49 5.57 -18.68
CA GLU A 353 15.90 6.57 -19.57
C GLU A 353 14.60 6.08 -20.24
N ASN A 354 14.58 4.83 -20.73
CA ASN A 354 13.40 4.29 -21.41
C ASN A 354 12.31 3.88 -20.42
N LYS A 355 12.64 3.45 -19.20
CA LYS A 355 11.67 3.24 -18.12
C LYS A 355 10.93 4.54 -17.79
N ILE A 356 11.66 5.66 -17.65
CA ILE A 356 11.06 6.98 -17.43
C ILE A 356 10.09 7.33 -18.56
N LYS A 357 10.48 7.14 -19.83
CA LYS A 357 9.62 7.38 -21.00
C LYS A 357 8.38 6.48 -21.03
N VAL A 358 8.51 5.21 -20.65
CA VAL A 358 7.38 4.27 -20.56
C VAL A 358 6.41 4.68 -19.44
N VAL A 359 6.92 5.11 -18.28
CA VAL A 359 6.08 5.65 -17.20
C VAL A 359 5.40 6.94 -17.66
N ALA A 360 6.10 7.86 -18.33
CA ALA A 360 5.54 9.08 -18.89
C ALA A 360 4.40 8.79 -19.90
N LEU A 361 4.50 7.73 -20.70
CA LEU A 361 3.39 7.29 -21.55
C LEU A 361 2.17 6.83 -20.74
N LYS A 362 2.35 6.16 -19.59
CA LYS A 362 1.22 5.81 -18.71
C LYS A 362 0.58 7.06 -18.11
N ILE A 363 1.38 7.97 -17.55
CA ILE A 363 0.94 9.26 -16.99
C ILE A 363 0.06 10.00 -18.01
N THR A 364 0.59 10.22 -19.21
CA THR A 364 -0.10 10.99 -20.25
C THR A 364 -1.37 10.31 -20.76
N ASN A 365 -1.38 8.98 -20.90
CA ASN A 365 -2.59 8.24 -21.27
C ASN A 365 -3.66 8.28 -20.16
N ASN A 366 -3.26 8.15 -18.89
CA ASN A 366 -4.17 8.25 -17.75
C ASN A 366 -4.86 9.62 -17.72
N ILE A 367 -4.07 10.70 -17.84
CA ILE A 367 -4.63 12.06 -17.88
C ILE A 367 -5.59 12.20 -19.07
N ASN A 368 -5.23 11.73 -20.26
CA ASN A 368 -6.11 11.81 -21.44
C ASN A 368 -7.45 11.09 -21.23
N VAL A 369 -7.47 9.93 -20.54
CA VAL A 369 -8.70 9.22 -20.19
C VAL A 369 -9.55 10.04 -19.22
N LEU A 370 -8.95 10.59 -18.17
CA LEU A 370 -9.65 11.41 -17.17
C LEU A 370 -10.20 12.71 -17.77
N ILE A 371 -9.44 13.37 -18.64
CA ILE A 371 -9.87 14.57 -19.37
C ILE A 371 -11.09 14.27 -20.25
N LYS A 372 -11.09 13.14 -20.98
CA LYS A 372 -12.25 12.74 -21.81
C LYS A 372 -13.51 12.57 -20.97
N ASP A 373 -13.38 11.95 -19.79
CA ASP A 373 -14.47 11.80 -18.83
C ASP A 373 -15.06 13.16 -18.44
N LEU A 374 -14.21 14.15 -18.13
CA LEU A 374 -14.64 15.50 -17.72
C LEU A 374 -15.15 16.39 -18.86
N PHE A 375 -14.91 16.03 -20.13
CA PHE A 375 -15.46 16.75 -21.29
C PHE A 375 -16.93 16.40 -21.61
N HIS A 376 -17.44 15.29 -21.08
CA HIS A 376 -18.86 14.94 -21.24
C HIS A 376 -19.77 16.05 -20.68
N ILE A 377 -20.98 16.14 -21.24
CA ILE A 377 -22.02 17.07 -20.78
C ILE A 377 -23.24 16.23 -20.37
N PRO A 378 -23.47 15.99 -19.07
CA PRO A 378 -22.64 16.39 -17.92
C PRO A 378 -21.33 15.57 -17.79
N PRO A 379 -20.33 16.05 -17.01
CA PRO A 379 -19.08 15.32 -16.77
C PRO A 379 -19.30 13.87 -16.32
N SER A 380 -18.47 12.95 -16.83
CA SER A 380 -18.50 11.53 -16.53
C SER A 380 -17.41 11.16 -15.52
N TYR A 381 -17.70 10.19 -14.65
CA TYR A 381 -16.77 9.65 -13.66
C TYR A 381 -16.70 8.11 -13.71
N LYS A 382 -16.80 7.56 -14.92
CA LYS A 382 -16.96 6.11 -15.15
C LYS A 382 -15.63 5.42 -15.47
N SER A 383 -14.68 6.14 -16.07
CA SER A 383 -13.40 5.57 -16.46
C SER A 383 -12.59 5.18 -15.24
N THR A 384 -11.90 4.05 -15.32
CA THR A 384 -10.98 3.59 -14.27
C THR A 384 -9.58 3.54 -14.86
N VAL A 385 -8.61 4.16 -14.20
CA VAL A 385 -7.21 4.15 -14.59
C VAL A 385 -6.36 3.57 -13.46
N THR A 386 -5.31 2.82 -13.81
CA THR A 386 -4.29 2.40 -12.85
C THR A 386 -3.24 3.49 -12.79
N LEU A 387 -3.02 4.08 -11.60
CA LEU A 387 -1.97 5.08 -11.36
C LEU A 387 -0.62 4.63 -11.93
N SER A 388 0.11 5.53 -12.59
CA SER A 388 1.27 5.18 -13.42
C SER A 388 2.40 4.44 -12.66
N TRP A 389 2.54 4.70 -11.37
CA TRP A 389 3.52 4.06 -10.47
C TRP A 389 3.01 2.79 -9.79
N LYS A 390 1.75 2.40 -10.00
CA LYS A 390 1.17 1.17 -9.46
C LYS A 390 1.22 0.04 -10.50
N PRO A 391 1.41 -1.22 -10.06
CA PRO A 391 1.34 -2.36 -10.97
C PRO A 391 -0.08 -2.49 -11.54
N VAL A 392 -0.17 -2.88 -12.82
CA VAL A 392 -1.45 -3.28 -13.40
C VAL A 392 -1.86 -4.58 -12.74
N GLN A 393 -2.82 -4.51 -11.81
CA GLN A 393 -3.46 -5.69 -11.29
C GLN A 393 -4.15 -6.38 -12.48
N LYS A 394 -3.65 -7.56 -12.87
CA LYS A 394 -4.40 -8.43 -13.77
C LYS A 394 -5.67 -8.80 -13.01
N VAL A 395 -6.78 -8.18 -13.37
CA VAL A 395 -8.08 -8.73 -13.00
C VAL A 395 -8.12 -10.10 -13.67
N GLU A 396 -7.99 -11.17 -12.88
CA GLU A 396 -8.40 -12.49 -13.33
C GLU A 396 -9.92 -12.41 -13.55
N MET A 397 -10.30 -11.97 -14.75
CA MET A 397 -11.62 -12.23 -15.28
C MET A 397 -11.80 -13.74 -15.21
N GLY A 398 -12.74 -14.16 -14.36
CA GLY A 398 -13.00 -15.54 -14.00
C GLY A 398 -12.78 -16.48 -15.18
N GLN A 399 -11.80 -17.37 -15.02
CA GLN A 399 -11.65 -18.53 -15.86
C GLN A 399 -12.99 -19.28 -15.83
N LYS A 400 -13.74 -19.19 -16.93
CA LYS A 400 -14.70 -20.24 -17.28
C LYS A 400 -13.94 -21.55 -17.19
N ARG A 401 -14.37 -22.44 -16.29
CA ARG A 401 -13.92 -23.83 -16.20
C ARG A 401 -13.88 -24.42 -17.60
N ALA A 402 -12.67 -24.60 -18.14
CA ALA A 402 -12.43 -25.55 -19.21
C ALA A 402 -12.22 -26.89 -18.52
N THR A 403 -13.20 -27.78 -18.67
CA THR A 403 -13.06 -29.19 -18.37
C THR A 403 -11.92 -29.76 -19.22
N GLU A 404 -10.94 -30.37 -18.57
CA GLU A 404 -9.96 -31.25 -19.20
C GLU A 404 -10.69 -32.40 -19.87
N ASP A 405 -10.43 -32.61 -21.16
CA ASP A 405 -10.56 -33.92 -21.76
C ASP A 405 -9.33 -34.18 -22.63
N THR A 406 -8.61 -35.22 -22.23
CA THR A 406 -7.46 -35.82 -22.91
C THR A 406 -7.84 -36.34 -24.29
N THR A 407 -7.05 -36.04 -25.33
CA THR A 407 -6.40 -37.03 -26.24
C THR A 407 -5.87 -36.39 -27.52
N SER A 408 -4.82 -37.04 -28.04
CA SER A 408 -3.87 -36.71 -29.09
C SER A 408 -4.36 -36.87 -30.55
N GLY A 409 -3.81 -36.06 -31.47
CA GLY A 409 -3.28 -36.55 -32.77
C GLY A 409 -4.02 -36.22 -34.09
N SER A 410 -3.51 -35.21 -34.82
CA SER A 410 -3.34 -35.07 -36.30
C SER A 410 -4.54 -35.08 -37.31
N PRO A 411 -4.39 -34.46 -38.52
CA PRO A 411 -5.49 -33.83 -39.28
C PRO A 411 -5.80 -34.49 -40.67
N PRO A 412 -6.51 -33.84 -41.63
CA PRO A 412 -7.95 -33.89 -41.90
C PRO A 412 -8.33 -34.57 -43.26
N LYS A 413 -9.62 -34.92 -43.48
CA LYS A 413 -10.15 -35.26 -44.83
C LYS A 413 -11.50 -34.60 -45.13
N LYS A 414 -11.64 -34.19 -46.40
CA LYS A 414 -12.71 -33.37 -47.00
C LYS A 414 -14.07 -34.08 -47.17
N SER A 415 -15.12 -33.26 -46.96
CA SER A 415 -16.53 -33.22 -47.40
C SER A 415 -17.08 -34.18 -48.47
N PRO A 416 -18.42 -34.43 -48.50
CA PRO A 416 -19.30 -33.63 -49.38
C PRO A 416 -20.65 -33.19 -48.77
N ALA A 417 -21.46 -32.50 -49.58
CA ALA A 417 -22.38 -31.41 -49.22
C ALA A 417 -23.89 -31.75 -49.09
N GLY A 418 -24.59 -30.93 -48.28
CA GLY A 418 -25.99 -30.45 -48.43
C GLY A 418 -27.13 -31.26 -47.75
N PRO A 419 -28.33 -30.69 -47.48
CA PRO A 419 -28.84 -29.34 -47.77
C PRO A 419 -29.47 -28.56 -46.57
N LYS A 420 -29.81 -27.29 -46.83
CA LYS A 420 -30.37 -26.24 -45.94
C LYS A 420 -31.85 -26.42 -45.53
N ARG A 421 -32.20 -25.93 -44.33
CA ARG A 421 -33.41 -25.17 -43.86
C ARG A 421 -33.57 -25.39 -42.34
N ASP A 422 -34.19 -24.56 -41.52
CA ASP A 422 -34.54 -23.15 -41.43
C ASP A 422 -34.94 -22.93 -39.94
N ALA A 423 -35.23 -21.69 -39.55
CA ALA A 423 -36.01 -21.33 -38.34
C ALA A 423 -35.35 -21.37 -36.94
N ARG A 424 -35.33 -20.17 -36.33
CA ARG A 424 -35.19 -19.86 -34.90
C ARG A 424 -35.84 -20.91 -34.01
N GLN A 425 -35.09 -21.50 -33.08
CA GLN A 425 -35.67 -22.19 -31.92
C GLN A 425 -35.20 -21.55 -30.61
N ILE A 426 -36.20 -21.00 -29.95
CA ILE A 426 -36.26 -20.49 -28.59
C ILE A 426 -35.98 -21.66 -27.64
N TYR A 427 -35.16 -21.42 -26.62
CA TYR A 427 -34.81 -22.41 -25.60
C TYR A 427 -36.01 -22.75 -24.72
N ASN A 428 -36.36 -24.04 -24.66
CA ASN A 428 -37.24 -24.62 -23.64
C ASN A 428 -36.39 -25.36 -22.61
N PRO A 429 -36.54 -25.11 -21.29
CA PRO A 429 -35.88 -25.90 -20.26
C PRO A 429 -36.52 -27.29 -20.13
N PRO A 430 -35.75 -28.36 -19.84
CA PRO A 430 -36.28 -29.72 -19.71
C PRO A 430 -37.12 -29.90 -18.44
N SER A 431 -38.31 -30.46 -18.62
CA SER A 431 -39.23 -30.90 -17.57
C SER A 431 -38.97 -32.35 -17.16
N GLY A 432 -38.78 -32.58 -15.86
CA GLY A 432 -39.08 -33.83 -15.15
C GLY A 432 -37.92 -34.81 -14.98
N LYS A 433 -37.84 -35.67 -13.96
CA LYS A 433 -38.62 -35.96 -12.73
C LYS A 433 -37.71 -36.92 -11.91
N TYR A 434 -37.81 -36.89 -10.58
CA TYR A 434 -37.57 -37.94 -9.54
C TYR A 434 -37.11 -37.22 -8.26
N SER A 435 -37.64 -37.40 -7.04
CA SER A 435 -38.85 -38.04 -6.54
C SER A 435 -39.05 -37.59 -5.07
N SER A 436 -40.28 -37.19 -4.73
CA SER A 436 -41.06 -37.46 -3.50
C SER A 436 -40.49 -37.31 -2.08
N ASN A 437 -41.25 -36.51 -1.30
CA ASN A 437 -41.72 -36.68 0.09
C ASN A 437 -41.01 -35.92 1.22
N LEU A 438 -41.62 -34.81 1.66
CA LEU A 438 -42.07 -34.60 3.04
C LEU A 438 -42.98 -33.34 3.17
N SER A 439 -44.27 -33.64 3.29
CA SER A 439 -45.36 -33.02 4.06
C SER A 439 -45.33 -31.52 4.48
N ASN A 440 -46.26 -30.77 3.89
CA ASN A 440 -47.21 -29.81 4.46
C ASN A 440 -46.86 -29.05 5.76
N PHE A 441 -46.79 -27.72 5.67
CA PHE A 441 -47.43 -26.81 6.64
C PHE A 441 -47.99 -25.57 5.93
N ASN A 442 -49.28 -25.32 6.17
CA ASN A 442 -50.10 -24.27 5.56
C ASN A 442 -49.73 -22.87 6.03
N TYR A 443 -49.86 -21.92 5.11
CA TYR A 443 -49.96 -20.48 5.38
C TYR A 443 -51.45 -20.16 5.55
N GLU A 444 -51.85 -19.59 6.69
CA GLU A 444 -53.08 -18.80 6.75
C GLU A 444 -52.82 -17.39 7.25
N ARG A 445 -53.54 -16.52 6.56
CA ARG A 445 -53.49 -15.07 6.46
C ARG A 445 -54.37 -14.50 7.58
N SER A 446 -53.94 -13.45 8.28
CA SER A 446 -54.89 -12.47 8.80
C SER A 446 -54.32 -11.06 8.76
N LEU A 447 -55.15 -10.20 8.16
CA LEU A 447 -55.06 -8.77 8.06
C LEU A 447 -55.74 -8.13 9.29
N GLN A 448 -55.33 -6.89 9.57
CA GLN A 448 -56.11 -5.75 10.06
C GLN A 448 -56.24 -5.43 11.57
N GLY A 449 -56.01 -4.13 11.82
CA GLY A 449 -56.52 -3.31 12.92
C GLY A 449 -55.37 -2.62 13.68
N LYS A 450 -55.11 -1.31 13.60
CA LYS A 450 -55.91 -0.13 13.23
C LYS A 450 -55.02 0.94 12.61
#